data_AF-A0A7G5XD72-F1
#
_entry.id   AF-A0A7G5XD72-F1
#
_cell.length_a   1.000
_cell.length_b   1.000
_cell.length_c   1.000
_cell.angle_alpha   90.00
_cell.angle_beta   90.00
_cell.angle_gamma   90.00
#
_symmetry.space_group_name_H-M   'P 1'
#
loop_
_entity.id
_entity.type
_entity.pdbx_description
1 polymer ?
#
loop_
_entity_poly.entity_id
_entity_poly.type
_entity_poly.pdbx_seq_one_letter_code
_entity_poly.pdbx_strand_id
1 'polypeptide(L)'
;MIQKLSLIALLFLVSCTAAKVSVPASFSSQATKMQVKGLNGWMINQKLSFGEFSTSAVKRGWDFSSSFQYTKFSLDPQTMLLRVLNIDTDVRNLKQRNKFQYTIQDGNLMAEVFATEKFSENQLVYKSNNPFLGQVNATQRYEYAFTAAILPLMAKENDPWSVVLMNKYEARKDTARRMFDRPYVEEEGYATNGKENIAIRPLRLEKVTTKSGKETKVVGGPMLTGYELRWDDGVVAIIDILDNSIWFANNLDARDKIILSSISSAILLKRMQDVEKDKDTNF
;
A
#
# COMPACT_ATOMS: atom_id res chain seq x y z
N MET A 1 9.49 27.98 52.67
CA MET A 1 10.05 28.47 51.38
C MET A 1 10.18 27.27 50.43
N ILE A 2 9.04 26.73 49.98
CA ILE A 2 8.94 25.53 49.14
C ILE A 2 7.92 25.86 48.06
N GLN A 3 8.36 26.54 47.01
CA GLN A 3 7.53 26.88 45.86
C GLN A 3 8.46 27.48 44.79
N LYS A 4 9.14 26.64 43.99
CA LYS A 4 9.82 27.06 42.75
C LYS A 4 10.43 25.91 41.93
N LEU A 5 9.86 24.70 41.96
CA LEU A 5 10.44 23.57 41.22
C LEU A 5 9.40 22.67 40.50
N SER A 6 8.40 23.25 39.82
CA SER A 6 7.40 22.44 39.08
C SER A 6 6.87 23.06 37.79
N LEU A 7 7.64 23.91 37.09
CA LEU A 7 7.12 24.60 35.89
C LEU A 7 8.01 24.55 34.65
N ILE A 8 8.79 23.48 34.43
CA ILE A 8 9.64 23.35 33.22
C ILE A 8 9.38 22.05 32.42
N ALA A 9 8.56 21.11 32.93
CA ALA A 9 8.35 19.82 32.27
C ALA A 9 7.22 19.78 31.21
N LEU A 10 6.63 20.91 30.81
CA LEU A 10 5.40 20.94 30.00
C LEU A 10 5.52 21.68 28.64
N LEU A 11 6.69 21.68 28.01
CA LEU A 11 6.91 22.41 26.74
C LEU A 11 7.46 21.58 25.56
N PHE A 12 7.54 20.25 25.68
CA PHE A 12 7.99 19.38 24.58
C PHE A 12 6.86 18.62 23.85
N LEU A 13 5.67 19.21 23.75
CA LEU A 13 4.66 18.78 22.77
C LEU A 13 4.91 19.52 21.44
N VAL A 14 6.09 19.29 20.85
CA VAL A 14 6.42 19.81 19.52
C VAL A 14 5.59 19.04 18.51
N SER A 15 4.58 19.74 17.98
CA SER A 15 3.75 19.37 16.83
C SER A 15 4.55 18.62 15.77
N CYS A 16 4.22 17.35 15.54
CA CYS A 16 4.64 16.64 14.33
C CYS A 16 3.89 17.25 13.14
N THR A 17 4.56 18.07 12.34
CA THR A 17 4.09 18.36 10.98
C THR A 17 4.16 17.05 10.18
N ALA A 18 3.02 16.36 10.11
CA ALA A 18 2.86 15.15 9.31
C ALA A 18 3.21 15.44 7.85
N ALA A 19 3.95 14.53 7.21
CA ALA A 19 4.22 14.61 5.79
C ALA A 19 2.89 14.63 5.04
N LYS A 20 2.60 15.74 4.35
CA LYS A 20 1.36 15.92 3.59
C LYS A 20 1.51 15.29 2.21
N VAL A 21 0.48 14.57 1.77
CA VAL A 21 0.42 13.97 0.44
C VAL A 21 0.43 15.04 -0.64
N SER A 22 1.04 14.69 -1.79
CA SER A 22 1.04 15.51 -3.00
C SER A 22 -0.34 15.44 -3.69
N VAL A 23 -1.36 15.97 -3.03
CA VAL A 23 -2.64 16.26 -3.70
C VAL A 23 -2.44 17.51 -4.56
N PRO A 24 -2.72 17.47 -5.88
CA PRO A 24 -2.65 18.65 -6.72
C PRO A 24 -3.54 19.77 -6.18
N ALA A 25 -3.01 20.99 -6.06
CA ALA A 25 -3.73 22.12 -5.47
C ALA A 25 -5.07 22.40 -6.20
N SER A 26 -5.08 22.24 -7.52
CA SER A 26 -6.28 22.35 -8.36
C SER A 26 -7.38 21.37 -7.94
N PHE A 27 -7.03 20.11 -7.68
CA PHE A 27 -7.97 19.09 -7.24
C PHE A 27 -8.46 19.36 -5.82
N SER A 28 -7.56 19.75 -4.91
CA SER A 28 -7.92 20.02 -3.50
C SER A 28 -8.98 21.12 -3.35
N SER A 29 -9.05 22.08 -4.28
CA SER A 29 -10.04 23.14 -4.27
C SER A 29 -11.44 22.70 -4.72
N GLN A 30 -11.54 21.59 -5.44
CA GLN A 30 -12.79 21.06 -6.01
C GLN A 30 -13.17 19.70 -5.41
N ALA A 31 -12.49 19.31 -4.33
CA ALA A 31 -12.67 18.03 -3.68
C ALA A 31 -12.92 18.19 -2.19
N THR A 32 -13.73 17.29 -1.65
CA THR A 32 -13.98 17.20 -0.21
C THR A 32 -13.10 16.13 0.39
N LYS A 33 -12.28 16.50 1.38
CA LYS A 33 -11.49 15.57 2.18
C LYS A 33 -12.36 14.93 3.25
N MET A 34 -12.31 13.60 3.33
CA MET A 34 -12.93 12.82 4.40
C MET A 34 -11.88 11.99 5.12
N GLN A 35 -11.81 12.17 6.42
CA GLN A 35 -10.92 11.39 7.27
C GLN A 35 -11.49 9.98 7.47
N VAL A 36 -10.68 8.95 7.25
CA VAL A 36 -11.05 7.56 7.49
C VAL A 36 -10.72 7.16 8.92
N LYS A 37 -11.75 6.78 9.67
CA LYS A 37 -11.63 6.26 11.03
C LYS A 37 -11.70 4.74 11.00
N GLY A 38 -11.06 4.10 11.99
CA GLY A 38 -11.08 2.64 12.16
C GLY A 38 -10.05 1.85 11.36
N LEU A 39 -9.13 2.53 10.66
CA LEU A 39 -7.96 1.89 10.05
C LEU A 39 -6.92 1.50 11.11
N ASN A 40 -6.74 2.35 12.13
CA ASN A 40 -5.75 2.15 13.20
C ASN A 40 -6.40 1.42 14.39
N GLY A 41 -5.96 0.19 14.66
CA GLY A 41 -6.47 -0.61 15.78
C GLY A 41 -6.23 -2.11 15.60
N TRP A 42 -6.78 -2.90 16.52
CA TRP A 42 -6.80 -4.36 16.36
C TRP A 42 -7.64 -4.74 15.13
N MET A 43 -7.13 -5.62 14.28
CA MET A 43 -7.81 -6.08 13.06
C MET A 43 -9.09 -6.90 13.32
N ILE A 44 -9.43 -7.16 14.59
CA ILE A 44 -10.62 -7.89 15.01
C ILE A 44 -11.82 -6.94 15.02
N ASN A 45 -12.88 -7.27 14.28
CA ASN A 45 -14.09 -6.44 14.13
C ASN A 45 -13.81 -5.01 13.64
N GLN A 46 -12.78 -4.86 12.79
CA GLN A 46 -12.43 -3.59 12.16
C GLN A 46 -13.65 -3.04 11.39
N LYS A 47 -14.01 -1.78 11.64
CA LYS A 47 -15.08 -1.06 10.94
C LYS A 47 -14.53 0.28 10.49
N LEU A 48 -14.82 0.68 9.26
CA LEU A 48 -14.41 1.98 8.74
C LEU A 48 -15.59 2.95 8.73
N SER A 49 -15.29 4.22 8.96
CA SER A 49 -16.23 5.32 8.73
C SER A 49 -15.53 6.55 8.18
N PHE A 50 -16.15 7.21 7.22
CA PHE A 50 -15.66 8.44 6.58
C PHE A 50 -16.81 9.16 5.89
N GLY A 51 -16.96 10.47 6.15
CA GLY A 51 -18.10 11.23 5.64
C GLY A 51 -19.43 10.59 6.03
N GLU A 52 -20.27 10.33 5.04
CA GLU A 52 -21.56 9.62 5.17
C GLU A 52 -21.43 8.09 5.11
N PHE A 53 -20.25 7.57 4.74
CA PHE A 53 -20.04 6.15 4.51
C PHE A 53 -19.64 5.41 5.79
N SER A 54 -20.19 4.22 5.95
CA SER A 54 -19.83 3.29 7.03
C SER A 54 -19.75 1.87 6.52
N THR A 55 -18.83 1.08 7.07
CA THR A 55 -18.72 -0.34 6.76
C THR A 55 -19.28 -1.21 7.87
N SER A 56 -19.73 -2.41 7.50
CA SER A 56 -19.86 -3.50 8.46
C SER A 56 -18.48 -3.95 8.97
N ALA A 57 -18.47 -4.85 9.95
CA ALA A 57 -17.23 -5.43 10.45
C ALA A 57 -16.53 -6.21 9.33
N VAL A 58 -15.27 -5.86 9.07
CA VAL A 58 -14.45 -6.50 8.06
C VAL A 58 -14.16 -7.93 8.47
N LYS A 59 -14.71 -8.88 7.72
CA LYS A 59 -14.48 -10.31 7.89
C LYS A 59 -13.22 -10.68 7.13
N ARG A 60 -12.11 -10.86 7.84
CA ARG A 60 -10.86 -11.35 7.25
C ARG A 60 -10.85 -12.88 7.28
N GLY A 61 -10.49 -13.49 6.15
CA GLY A 61 -10.26 -14.92 6.04
C GLY A 61 -8.93 -15.31 6.67
N TRP A 62 -8.65 -16.62 6.68
CA TRP A 62 -7.35 -17.14 7.13
C TRP A 62 -6.22 -16.60 6.27
N ASP A 63 -5.23 -16.02 6.93
CA ASP A 63 -4.01 -15.55 6.31
C ASP A 63 -3.05 -16.73 6.10
N PHE A 64 -2.82 -17.09 4.85
CA PHE A 64 -1.89 -18.16 4.49
C PHE A 64 -0.55 -17.55 4.09
N SER A 65 0.47 -17.77 4.91
CA SER A 65 1.87 -17.48 4.58
C SER A 65 2.63 -18.79 4.51
N SER A 66 3.39 -19.00 3.43
CA SER A 66 4.31 -20.12 3.33
C SER A 66 5.68 -19.66 2.85
N SER A 67 6.71 -20.25 3.43
CA SER A 67 8.09 -20.02 3.03
C SER A 67 8.78 -21.36 2.79
N PHE A 68 9.52 -21.45 1.69
CA PHE A 68 10.33 -22.62 1.37
C PHE A 68 11.72 -22.15 0.97
N GLN A 69 12.75 -22.69 1.63
CA GLN A 69 14.14 -22.36 1.39
C GLN A 69 14.94 -23.63 1.14
N TYR A 70 15.77 -23.61 0.09
CA TYR A 70 16.64 -24.73 -0.27
C TYR A 70 17.99 -24.22 -0.78
N THR A 71 19.01 -25.05 -0.62
CA THR A 71 20.37 -24.70 -1.06
C THR A 71 20.50 -24.73 -2.56
N LYS A 72 21.04 -23.65 -3.13
CA LYS A 72 21.30 -23.53 -4.55
C LYS A 72 22.60 -24.28 -4.86
N PHE A 73 22.48 -25.49 -5.37
CA PHE A 73 23.62 -26.18 -5.97
C PHE A 73 23.85 -25.65 -7.39
N SER A 74 24.90 -24.84 -7.54
CA SER A 74 25.38 -24.36 -8.83
C SER A 74 26.89 -24.54 -8.94
N LEU A 75 27.35 -24.92 -10.13
CA LEU A 75 28.77 -25.04 -10.49
C LEU A 75 29.27 -23.81 -11.26
N ASP A 76 28.52 -22.71 -11.24
CA ASP A 76 29.01 -21.48 -11.86
C ASP A 76 30.23 -20.91 -11.10
N PRO A 77 31.18 -20.26 -11.80
CA PRO A 77 32.42 -19.77 -11.18
C PRO A 77 32.20 -18.81 -10.01
N GLN A 78 31.11 -18.03 -10.04
CA GLN A 78 30.79 -17.08 -8.98
C GLN A 78 30.37 -17.80 -7.70
N THR A 79 29.51 -18.81 -7.80
CA THR A 79 29.07 -19.64 -6.68
C THR A 79 30.22 -20.46 -6.11
N MET A 80 31.12 -20.96 -6.96
CA MET A 80 32.34 -21.63 -6.50
C MET A 80 33.24 -20.68 -5.69
N LEU A 81 33.44 -19.46 -6.17
CA LEU A 81 34.23 -18.45 -5.45
C LEU A 81 33.60 -18.09 -4.09
N LEU A 82 32.29 -17.88 -4.04
CA LEU A 82 31.58 -17.60 -2.79
C LEU A 82 31.75 -18.72 -1.76
N ARG A 83 31.70 -19.99 -2.20
CA ARG A 83 31.94 -21.14 -1.33
C ARG A 83 33.36 -21.19 -0.77
N VAL A 84 34.38 -20.80 -1.55
CA VAL A 84 35.76 -20.66 -1.04
C VAL A 84 35.83 -19.64 0.09
N LEU A 85 34.99 -18.61 0.05
CA LEU A 85 34.87 -17.59 1.09
C LEU A 85 33.91 -17.98 2.24
N ASN A 86 33.49 -19.25 2.31
CA ASN A 86 32.48 -19.74 3.27
C ASN A 86 31.16 -18.96 3.21
N ILE A 87 30.74 -18.58 2.00
CA ILE A 87 29.45 -17.97 1.72
C ILE A 87 28.59 -18.99 0.96
N ASP A 88 27.58 -19.51 1.64
CA ASP A 88 26.58 -20.39 1.05
C ASP A 88 25.48 -19.57 0.38
N THR A 89 24.88 -20.15 -0.67
CA THR A 89 23.82 -19.52 -1.44
C THR A 89 22.58 -20.41 -1.45
N ASP A 90 21.46 -19.88 -0.93
CA ASP A 90 20.16 -20.52 -0.92
C ASP A 90 19.16 -19.76 -1.81
N VAL A 91 18.09 -20.44 -2.22
CA VAL A 91 16.91 -19.81 -2.81
C VAL A 91 15.77 -19.90 -1.81
N ARG A 92 15.11 -18.76 -1.55
CA ARG A 92 13.93 -18.67 -0.69
C ARG A 92 12.71 -18.22 -1.51
N ASN A 93 11.61 -18.95 -1.37
CA ASN A 93 10.31 -18.59 -1.95
C ASN A 93 9.35 -18.23 -0.82
N LEU A 94 8.72 -17.06 -0.93
CA LEU A 94 7.71 -16.57 -0.01
C LEU A 94 6.39 -16.47 -0.76
N LYS A 95 5.31 -16.94 -0.16
CA LYS A 95 3.96 -16.80 -0.70
C LYS A 95 3.03 -16.35 0.41
N GLN A 96 2.23 -15.32 0.16
CA GLN A 96 1.21 -14.84 1.08
C GLN A 96 -0.12 -14.70 0.37
N ARG A 97 -1.21 -15.04 1.05
CA ARG A 97 -2.58 -14.87 0.58
C ARG A 97 -3.45 -14.37 1.73
N ASN A 98 -4.16 -13.28 1.49
CA ASN A 98 -5.16 -12.72 2.39
C ASN A 98 -6.48 -12.56 1.62
N LYS A 99 -7.61 -12.71 2.31
CA LYS A 99 -8.93 -12.41 1.78
C LYS A 99 -9.71 -11.64 2.82
N PHE A 100 -10.56 -10.73 2.39
CA PHE A 100 -11.49 -10.06 3.29
C PHE A 100 -12.77 -9.65 2.58
N GLN A 101 -13.84 -9.53 3.35
CA GLN A 101 -15.13 -9.09 2.84
C GLN A 101 -15.86 -8.21 3.85
N TYR A 102 -16.67 -7.29 3.35
CA TYR A 102 -17.51 -6.39 4.15
C TYR A 102 -18.57 -5.76 3.27
N THR A 103 -19.50 -5.06 3.91
CA THR A 103 -20.48 -4.19 3.24
C THR A 103 -20.17 -2.74 3.57
N ILE A 104 -20.44 -1.84 2.64
CA ILE A 104 -20.34 -0.38 2.80
C ILE A 104 -21.67 0.25 2.41
N GLN A 105 -22.08 1.29 3.14
CA GLN A 105 -23.35 1.99 2.93
C GLN A 105 -23.23 3.48 3.26
N ASP A 106 -24.09 4.29 2.63
CA ASP A 106 -24.27 5.73 2.92
C ASP A 106 -25.62 6.05 3.58
N GLY A 107 -26.39 5.01 3.93
CA GLY A 107 -27.75 5.10 4.49
C GLY A 107 -28.86 4.84 3.46
N ASN A 108 -28.60 5.08 2.17
CA ASN A 108 -29.54 4.82 1.07
C ASN A 108 -29.05 3.71 0.14
N LEU A 109 -27.78 3.77 -0.25
CA LEU A 109 -27.11 2.82 -1.12
C LEU A 109 -26.20 1.91 -0.30
N MET A 110 -26.03 0.68 -0.80
CA MET A 110 -25.16 -0.32 -0.20
C MET A 110 -24.37 -1.04 -1.28
N ALA A 111 -23.14 -1.43 -0.97
CA ALA A 111 -22.34 -2.33 -1.77
C ALA A 111 -21.67 -3.39 -0.90
N GLU A 112 -21.51 -4.59 -1.45
CA GLU A 112 -20.70 -5.65 -0.85
C GLU A 112 -19.34 -5.72 -1.54
N VAL A 113 -18.28 -5.85 -0.75
CA VAL A 113 -16.90 -5.86 -1.23
C VAL A 113 -16.25 -7.18 -0.85
N PHE A 114 -15.68 -7.86 -1.85
CA PHE A 114 -14.88 -9.08 -1.68
C PHE A 114 -13.48 -8.83 -2.23
N ALA A 115 -12.47 -8.86 -1.36
CA ALA A 115 -11.09 -8.60 -1.73
C ALA A 115 -10.19 -9.82 -1.50
N THR A 116 -9.19 -9.97 -2.35
CA THR A 116 -8.13 -10.96 -2.24
C THR A 116 -6.79 -10.31 -2.56
N GLU A 117 -5.80 -10.61 -1.76
CA GLU A 117 -4.42 -10.17 -1.91
C GLU A 117 -3.52 -11.39 -2.05
N LYS A 118 -2.62 -11.37 -3.03
CA LYS A 118 -1.65 -12.43 -3.28
C LYS A 118 -0.27 -11.79 -3.46
N PHE A 119 0.70 -12.31 -2.73
CA PHE A 119 2.10 -11.94 -2.86
C PHE A 119 2.94 -13.21 -3.07
N SER A 120 3.91 -13.12 -3.98
CA SER A 120 4.91 -14.15 -4.19
C SER A 120 6.27 -13.51 -4.42
N GLU A 121 7.28 -13.94 -3.69
CA GLU A 121 8.65 -13.45 -3.83
C GLU A 121 9.64 -14.60 -3.96
N ASN A 122 10.63 -14.41 -4.81
CA ASN A 122 11.80 -15.26 -4.93
C ASN A 122 13.04 -14.45 -4.55
N GLN A 123 13.79 -14.96 -3.57
CA GLN A 123 14.99 -14.34 -3.03
C GLN A 123 16.19 -15.29 -3.20
N LEU A 124 17.34 -14.68 -3.46
CA LEU A 124 18.64 -15.31 -3.30
C LEU A 124 19.16 -14.95 -1.91
N VAL A 125 19.60 -15.95 -1.15
CA VAL A 125 20.00 -15.81 0.23
C VAL A 125 21.48 -16.14 0.33
N TYR A 126 22.29 -15.17 0.73
CA TYR A 126 23.71 -15.35 1.00
C TYR A 126 23.92 -15.54 2.50
N LYS A 127 24.46 -16.69 2.87
CA LYS A 127 24.75 -17.05 4.26
C LYS A 127 26.25 -17.02 4.48
N SER A 128 26.73 -16.13 5.32
CA SER A 128 28.12 -16.14 5.75
C SER A 128 28.24 -16.84 7.10
N ASN A 129 29.25 -17.69 7.25
CA ASN A 129 29.64 -18.24 8.55
C ASN A 129 30.43 -17.23 9.40
N ASN A 130 30.62 -16.00 8.94
CA ASN A 130 31.24 -14.93 9.70
C ASN A 130 30.22 -14.35 10.73
N PRO A 131 30.56 -14.33 12.04
CA PRO A 131 29.70 -13.81 13.10
C PRO A 131 29.21 -12.37 12.89
N PHE A 132 29.94 -11.57 12.09
CA PHE A 132 29.63 -10.16 11.84
C PHE A 132 28.77 -9.91 10.59
N LEU A 133 28.71 -10.85 9.64
CA LEU A 133 28.07 -10.63 8.33
C LEU A 133 26.75 -11.39 8.12
N GLY A 134 26.40 -12.32 9.00
CA GLY A 134 25.08 -12.94 9.07
C GLY A 134 24.51 -13.43 7.73
N GLN A 135 23.21 -13.19 7.53
CA GLN A 135 22.48 -13.55 6.31
C GLN A 135 22.04 -12.28 5.57
N VAL A 136 22.29 -12.24 4.26
CA VAL A 136 21.84 -11.16 3.38
C VAL A 136 20.91 -11.74 2.32
N ASN A 137 19.74 -11.13 2.13
CA ASN A 137 18.77 -11.55 1.13
C ASN A 137 18.75 -10.55 -0.04
N ALA A 138 18.70 -11.07 -1.26
CA ALA A 138 18.56 -10.28 -2.48
C ALA A 138 17.32 -10.74 -3.27
N THR A 139 16.30 -9.89 -3.37
CA THR A 139 15.10 -10.18 -4.16
C THR A 139 15.44 -10.32 -5.64
N GLN A 140 15.10 -11.46 -6.24
CA GLN A 140 15.27 -11.71 -7.67
C GLN A 140 14.02 -11.33 -8.46
N ARG A 141 12.85 -11.66 -7.92
CA ARG A 141 11.54 -11.36 -8.49
C ARG A 141 10.51 -11.29 -7.39
N TYR A 142 9.57 -10.37 -7.50
CA TYR A 142 8.32 -10.47 -6.77
C TYR A 142 7.13 -10.13 -7.65
N GLU A 143 5.99 -10.71 -7.30
CA GLU A 143 4.70 -10.48 -7.93
C GLU A 143 3.68 -10.24 -6.83
N TYR A 144 2.98 -9.11 -6.94
CA TYR A 144 1.90 -8.72 -6.05
C TYR A 144 0.65 -8.46 -6.89
N ALA A 145 -0.47 -9.00 -6.43
CA ALA A 145 -1.77 -8.75 -7.01
C ALA A 145 -2.80 -8.55 -5.90
N PHE A 146 -3.49 -7.42 -5.96
CA PHE A 146 -4.70 -7.15 -5.18
C PHE A 146 -5.88 -7.09 -6.13
N THR A 147 -6.94 -7.83 -5.79
CA THR A 147 -8.17 -7.88 -6.57
C THR A 147 -9.35 -7.69 -5.66
N ALA A 148 -10.31 -6.85 -6.05
CA ALA A 148 -11.58 -6.74 -5.34
C ALA A 148 -12.76 -6.82 -6.31
N ALA A 149 -13.83 -7.48 -5.88
CA ALA A 149 -15.14 -7.41 -6.52
C ALA A 149 -16.04 -6.54 -5.65
N ILE A 150 -16.67 -5.54 -6.26
CA ILE A 150 -17.63 -4.64 -5.61
C ILE A 150 -18.98 -4.92 -6.25
N LEU A 151 -19.94 -5.32 -5.43
CA LEU A 151 -21.31 -5.65 -5.83
C LEU A 151 -22.24 -4.57 -5.29
N PRO A 152 -22.64 -3.59 -6.12
CA PRO A 152 -23.68 -2.65 -5.72
C PRO A 152 -24.99 -3.40 -5.50
N LEU A 153 -25.68 -3.08 -4.40
CA LEU A 153 -26.95 -3.68 -4.02
C LEU A 153 -28.08 -2.65 -4.25
N MET A 154 -28.23 -2.22 -5.51
CA MET A 154 -29.19 -1.21 -5.94
C MET A 154 -30.40 -1.85 -6.64
N ALA A 155 -31.54 -1.17 -6.69
CA ALA A 155 -32.76 -1.74 -7.27
C ALA A 155 -32.74 -1.80 -8.81
N LYS A 156 -31.91 -0.98 -9.48
CA LYS A 156 -31.91 -0.82 -10.95
C LYS A 156 -30.60 -1.16 -11.65
N GLU A 157 -29.45 -1.13 -10.97
CA GLU A 157 -28.13 -1.32 -11.58
C GLU A 157 -27.20 -2.04 -10.61
N ASN A 158 -26.93 -3.32 -10.86
CA ASN A 158 -26.09 -4.17 -10.00
C ASN A 158 -24.87 -4.71 -10.74
N ASP A 159 -24.41 -3.98 -11.75
CA ASP A 159 -23.23 -4.40 -12.52
C ASP A 159 -22.02 -4.46 -11.57
N PRO A 160 -21.38 -5.63 -11.43
CA PRO A 160 -20.27 -5.80 -10.51
C PRO A 160 -19.03 -5.09 -11.04
N TRP A 161 -18.30 -4.44 -10.15
CA TRP A 161 -17.02 -3.83 -10.47
C TRP A 161 -15.87 -4.75 -10.07
N SER A 162 -14.93 -4.96 -10.98
CA SER A 162 -13.67 -5.63 -10.72
C SER A 162 -12.56 -4.59 -10.56
N VAL A 163 -11.87 -4.62 -9.43
CA VAL A 163 -10.69 -3.82 -9.12
C VAL A 163 -9.48 -4.72 -9.21
N VAL A 164 -8.42 -4.27 -9.89
CA VAL A 164 -7.15 -4.95 -10.02
C VAL A 164 -6.02 -3.96 -9.78
N LEU A 165 -5.09 -4.33 -8.90
CA LEU A 165 -3.81 -3.66 -8.69
C LEU A 165 -2.71 -4.71 -8.78
N MET A 166 -1.74 -4.49 -9.65
CA MET A 166 -0.60 -5.36 -9.85
C MET A 166 0.69 -4.58 -9.64
N ASN A 167 1.65 -5.21 -8.99
CA ASN A 167 2.99 -4.68 -8.81
C ASN A 167 3.99 -5.83 -9.01
N LYS A 168 4.84 -5.71 -10.02
CA LYS A 168 5.76 -6.77 -10.44
C LYS A 168 7.17 -6.22 -10.61
N TYR A 169 8.12 -6.92 -10.01
CA TYR A 169 9.53 -6.60 -10.10
C TYR A 169 10.33 -7.80 -10.60
N GLU A 170 11.27 -7.56 -11.51
CA GLU A 170 12.24 -8.54 -11.99
C GLU A 170 13.63 -7.90 -12.02
N ALA A 171 14.58 -8.46 -11.27
CA ALA A 171 15.94 -7.93 -11.18
C ALA A 171 16.67 -7.85 -12.54
N ARG A 172 16.26 -8.65 -13.53
CA ARG A 172 16.85 -8.64 -14.89
C ARG A 172 16.38 -7.46 -15.74
N LYS A 173 15.20 -6.92 -15.44
CA LYS A 173 14.64 -5.74 -16.11
C LYS A 173 14.95 -4.45 -15.36
N ASP A 174 15.63 -4.57 -14.22
CA ASP A 174 15.92 -3.42 -13.38
C ASP A 174 16.90 -2.48 -14.09
N THR A 175 16.50 -1.21 -14.18
CA THR A 175 17.28 -0.14 -14.79
C THR A 175 17.96 0.75 -13.75
N ALA A 176 17.77 0.52 -12.45
CA ALA A 176 18.41 1.27 -11.38
C ALA A 176 19.94 1.10 -11.43
N ARG A 177 20.69 2.20 -11.48
CA ARG A 177 22.17 2.15 -11.56
C ARG A 177 22.88 2.86 -10.40
N ARG A 178 22.17 3.67 -9.62
CA ARG A 178 22.72 4.41 -8.47
C ARG A 178 22.15 3.86 -7.17
N MET A 179 22.88 4.09 -6.07
CA MET A 179 22.55 3.64 -4.71
C MET A 179 21.17 4.12 -4.20
N PHE A 180 20.57 5.13 -4.83
CA PHE A 180 19.25 5.67 -4.47
C PHE A 180 18.26 5.65 -5.64
N ASP A 181 18.62 5.03 -6.76
CA ASP A 181 17.66 4.83 -7.86
C ASP A 181 16.67 3.75 -7.44
N ARG A 182 15.40 3.97 -7.76
CA ARG A 182 14.35 2.98 -7.48
C ARG A 182 14.42 1.88 -8.53
N PRO A 183 14.22 0.60 -8.14
CA PRO A 183 14.10 -0.47 -9.10
C PRO A 183 12.97 -0.20 -10.11
N TYR A 184 13.15 -0.66 -11.34
CA TYR A 184 12.05 -0.66 -12.30
C TYR A 184 10.99 -1.68 -11.88
N VAL A 185 9.75 -1.21 -11.74
CA VAL A 185 8.60 -2.01 -11.31
C VAL A 185 7.44 -1.74 -12.26
N GLU A 186 6.85 -2.82 -12.75
CA GLU A 186 5.63 -2.80 -13.56
C GLU A 186 4.45 -2.64 -12.59
N GLU A 187 3.75 -1.51 -12.66
CA GLU A 187 2.62 -1.18 -11.80
C GLU A 187 1.40 -0.85 -12.65
N GLU A 188 0.35 -1.63 -12.48
CA GLU A 188 -0.91 -1.46 -13.19
C GLU A 188 -2.07 -1.45 -12.20
N GLY A 189 -3.04 -0.57 -12.44
CA GLY A 189 -4.18 -0.42 -11.55
C GLY A 189 -5.40 0.05 -12.32
N TYR A 190 -6.51 -0.68 -12.19
CA TYR A 190 -7.79 -0.29 -12.79
C TYR A 190 -8.98 -0.86 -12.02
N ALA A 191 -10.14 -0.24 -12.21
CA ALA A 191 -11.43 -0.79 -11.81
C ALA A 191 -12.44 -0.67 -12.95
N THR A 192 -13.21 -1.72 -13.24
CA THR A 192 -14.17 -1.73 -14.36
C THR A 192 -15.39 -2.59 -14.07
N ASN A 193 -16.54 -2.20 -14.60
CA ASN A 193 -17.77 -3.01 -14.67
C ASN A 193 -18.03 -3.57 -16.09
N GLY A 194 -17.05 -3.46 -16.99
CA GLY A 194 -17.15 -3.85 -18.40
C GLY A 194 -17.71 -2.76 -19.33
N LYS A 195 -18.28 -1.69 -18.78
CA LYS A 195 -18.76 -0.51 -19.54
C LYS A 195 -17.93 0.73 -19.27
N GLU A 196 -17.63 0.95 -18.00
CA GLU A 196 -16.87 2.08 -17.47
C GLU A 196 -15.52 1.57 -16.95
N ASN A 197 -14.52 2.45 -16.97
CA ASN A 197 -13.18 2.14 -16.48
C ASN A 197 -12.62 3.29 -15.64
N ILE A 198 -12.05 2.94 -14.50
CA ILE A 198 -11.35 3.85 -13.59
C ILE A 198 -9.89 3.43 -13.58
N ALA A 199 -9.00 4.30 -14.04
CA ALA A 199 -7.56 4.08 -13.88
C ALA A 199 -7.15 4.38 -12.42
N ILE A 200 -6.37 3.48 -11.82
CA ILE A 200 -5.85 3.62 -10.46
C ILE A 200 -4.34 3.81 -10.58
N ARG A 201 -3.85 4.99 -10.22
CA ARG A 201 -2.42 5.30 -10.35
C ARG A 201 -1.80 5.63 -9.00
N PRO A 202 -0.60 5.14 -8.70
CA PRO A 202 0.08 5.43 -7.45
C PRO A 202 0.53 6.90 -7.42
N LEU A 203 0.29 7.55 -6.29
CA LEU A 203 0.82 8.88 -5.98
C LEU A 203 2.07 8.72 -5.12
N ARG A 204 3.18 9.34 -5.54
CA ARG A 204 4.46 9.27 -4.85
C ARG A 204 5.02 10.63 -4.50
N LEU A 205 5.57 10.74 -3.31
CA LEU A 205 6.36 11.89 -2.89
C LEU A 205 7.84 11.65 -3.15
N GLU A 206 8.44 12.49 -4.00
CA GLU A 206 9.90 12.51 -4.21
C GLU A 206 10.62 13.43 -3.21
N LYS A 207 9.90 14.40 -2.65
CA LYS A 207 10.41 15.39 -1.72
C LYS A 207 9.53 15.47 -0.48
N VAL A 208 10.16 15.63 0.67
CA VAL A 208 9.51 15.89 1.96
C VAL A 208 10.06 17.18 2.54
N THR A 209 9.22 17.94 3.22
CA THR A 209 9.65 19.13 3.95
C THR A 209 10.13 18.72 5.34
N THR A 210 11.38 19.02 5.68
CA THR A 210 11.93 18.75 7.02
C THR A 210 11.33 19.69 8.06
N LYS A 211 11.52 19.38 9.35
CA LYS A 211 11.11 20.24 10.48
C LYS A 211 11.67 21.68 10.41
N SER A 212 12.75 21.89 9.66
CA SER A 212 13.36 23.20 9.40
C SER A 212 12.77 23.95 8.20
N GLY A 213 11.71 23.42 7.57
CA GLY A 213 11.09 24.02 6.38
C GLY A 213 11.87 23.79 5.09
N LYS A 214 12.95 23.00 5.11
CA LYS A 214 13.77 22.72 3.93
C LYS A 214 13.23 21.50 3.19
N GLU A 215 13.01 21.63 1.88
CA GLU A 215 12.71 20.47 1.04
C GLU A 215 13.94 19.56 0.95
N THR A 216 13.78 18.30 1.34
CA THR A 216 14.78 17.26 1.10
C THR A 216 14.18 16.13 0.29
N LYS A 217 15.00 15.44 -0.49
CA LYS A 217 14.59 14.20 -1.15
C LYS A 217 14.22 13.16 -0.10
N VAL A 218 13.24 12.32 -0.41
CA VAL A 218 12.90 11.18 0.43
C VAL A 218 14.08 10.22 0.46
N VAL A 219 14.55 9.88 1.67
CA VAL A 219 15.64 8.92 1.87
C VAL A 219 15.12 7.53 1.48
N GLY A 220 15.82 6.86 0.56
CA GLY A 220 15.41 5.55 0.02
C GLY A 220 14.52 5.61 -1.23
N GLY A 221 14.33 6.78 -1.84
CA GLY A 221 13.57 6.94 -3.09
C GLY A 221 12.13 7.42 -2.87
N PRO A 222 11.35 7.65 -3.97
CA PRO A 222 9.99 8.18 -3.89
C PRO A 222 9.08 7.27 -3.04
N MET A 223 8.43 7.85 -2.04
CA MET A 223 7.55 7.09 -1.14
C MET A 223 6.13 7.05 -1.68
N LEU A 224 5.50 5.88 -1.68
CA LEU A 224 4.07 5.77 -1.96
C LEU A 224 3.28 6.51 -0.89
N THR A 225 2.43 7.43 -1.32
CA THR A 225 1.60 8.25 -0.44
C THR A 225 0.12 8.03 -0.62
N GLY A 226 -0.27 7.39 -1.71
CA GLY A 226 -1.67 7.26 -2.06
C GLY A 226 -1.90 6.71 -3.44
N TYR A 227 -3.15 6.82 -3.88
CA TYR A 227 -3.57 6.49 -5.23
C TYR A 227 -4.50 7.59 -5.76
N GLU A 228 -4.39 7.93 -7.03
CA GLU A 228 -5.39 8.70 -7.77
C GLU A 228 -6.32 7.74 -8.50
N LEU A 229 -7.63 7.99 -8.41
CA LEU A 229 -8.67 7.35 -9.21
C LEU A 229 -9.08 8.32 -10.32
N ARG A 230 -9.02 7.85 -11.56
CA ARG A 230 -9.30 8.66 -12.75
C ARG A 230 -10.33 8.01 -13.64
N TRP A 231 -11.40 8.74 -13.95
CA TRP A 231 -12.25 8.46 -15.10
C TRP A 231 -11.68 9.14 -16.36
N ASP A 232 -12.32 8.90 -17.50
CA ASP A 232 -11.97 9.51 -18.77
C ASP A 232 -11.92 11.05 -18.69
N ASP A 233 -12.83 11.65 -17.90
CA ASP A 233 -12.96 13.10 -17.72
C ASP A 233 -12.00 13.72 -16.68
N GLY A 234 -11.20 12.90 -15.98
CA GLY A 234 -10.19 13.40 -15.04
C GLY A 234 -10.10 12.66 -13.71
N VAL A 235 -9.39 13.27 -12.76
CA VAL A 235 -9.24 12.74 -11.39
C VAL A 235 -10.56 12.94 -10.65
N VAL A 236 -11.08 11.86 -10.07
CA VAL A 236 -12.37 11.85 -9.36
C VAL A 236 -12.23 11.52 -7.88
N ALA A 237 -11.15 10.82 -7.52
CA ALA A 237 -10.81 10.61 -6.12
C ALA A 237 -9.30 10.52 -5.90
N ILE A 238 -8.89 10.83 -4.68
CA ILE A 238 -7.53 10.56 -4.19
C ILE A 238 -7.63 9.82 -2.86
N ILE A 239 -6.92 8.71 -2.78
CA ILE A 239 -6.76 7.90 -1.58
C ILE A 239 -5.43 8.28 -0.96
N ASP A 240 -5.46 8.91 0.20
CA ASP A 240 -4.28 9.33 0.97
C ASP A 240 -4.01 8.29 2.07
N ILE A 241 -2.93 7.52 1.89
CA ILE A 241 -2.53 6.45 2.81
C ILE A 241 -1.80 7.02 4.02
N LEU A 242 -1.05 8.13 3.86
CA LEU A 242 -0.26 8.71 4.96
C LEU A 242 -1.16 9.30 6.04
N ASP A 243 -2.20 10.01 5.61
CA ASP A 243 -3.15 10.66 6.50
C ASP A 243 -4.43 9.86 6.68
N ASN A 244 -4.53 8.65 6.11
CA ASN A 244 -5.74 7.82 6.18
C ASN A 244 -7.00 8.61 5.78
N SER A 245 -6.97 9.28 4.63
CA SER A 245 -8.07 10.12 4.15
C SER A 245 -8.43 9.83 2.70
N ILE A 246 -9.67 10.14 2.34
CA ILE A 246 -10.16 10.00 0.97
C ILE A 246 -10.67 11.37 0.52
N TRP A 247 -10.25 11.79 -0.65
CA TRP A 247 -10.71 13.01 -1.30
C TRP A 247 -11.62 12.64 -2.46
N PHE A 248 -12.82 13.21 -2.51
CA PHE A 248 -13.76 13.04 -3.62
C PHE A 248 -14.02 14.36 -4.33
N ALA A 249 -14.06 14.32 -5.66
CA ALA A 249 -14.53 15.45 -6.44
C ALA A 249 -15.98 15.81 -6.02
N ASN A 250 -16.28 17.10 -5.92
CA ASN A 250 -17.55 17.56 -5.37
C ASN A 250 -18.76 17.31 -6.29
N ASN A 251 -18.51 17.11 -7.59
CA ASN A 251 -19.53 16.94 -8.63
C ASN A 251 -19.95 15.48 -8.88
N LEU A 252 -19.67 14.57 -7.95
CA LEU A 252 -20.03 13.16 -8.06
C LEU A 252 -21.47 12.91 -7.61
N ASP A 253 -22.18 12.06 -8.33
CA ASP A 253 -23.50 11.59 -7.91
C ASP A 253 -23.40 10.54 -6.78
N ALA A 254 -24.55 10.15 -6.21
CA ALA A 254 -24.57 9.19 -5.10
C ALA A 254 -24.07 7.79 -5.51
N ARG A 255 -24.34 7.37 -6.75
CA ARG A 255 -23.90 6.07 -7.27
C ARG A 255 -22.38 6.03 -7.39
N ASP A 256 -21.79 7.04 -8.00
CA ASP A 256 -20.35 7.16 -8.17
C ASP A 256 -19.63 7.22 -6.83
N LYS A 257 -20.20 7.97 -5.88
CA LYS A 257 -19.64 8.04 -4.53
C LYS A 257 -19.64 6.69 -3.82
N ILE A 258 -20.69 5.86 -3.90
CA ILE A 258 -20.67 4.54 -3.25
C ILE A 258 -19.67 3.60 -3.92
N ILE A 259 -19.51 3.65 -5.26
CA ILE A 259 -18.51 2.87 -5.99
C ILE A 259 -17.10 3.31 -5.60
N LEU A 260 -16.79 4.60 -5.70
CA LEU A 260 -15.48 5.15 -5.37
C LEU A 260 -15.14 4.95 -3.89
N SER A 261 -16.13 5.03 -3.00
CA SER A 261 -15.97 4.70 -1.57
C SER A 261 -15.60 3.25 -1.38
N SER A 262 -16.28 2.33 -2.07
CA SER A 262 -16.00 0.89 -2.02
C SER A 262 -14.60 0.56 -2.52
N ILE A 263 -14.18 1.15 -3.65
CA ILE A 263 -12.82 1.00 -4.19
C ILE A 263 -11.79 1.54 -3.19
N SER A 264 -12.02 2.76 -2.68
CA SER A 264 -11.10 3.44 -1.79
C SER A 264 -10.92 2.72 -0.46
N SER A 265 -12.02 2.26 0.16
CA SER A 265 -11.95 1.48 1.39
C SER A 265 -11.28 0.13 1.18
N ALA A 266 -11.50 -0.53 0.03
CA ALA A 266 -10.84 -1.79 -0.29
C ALA A 266 -9.32 -1.61 -0.40
N ILE A 267 -8.86 -0.54 -1.03
CA ILE A 267 -7.43 -0.21 -1.17
C ILE A 267 -6.82 0.14 0.20
N LEU A 268 -7.49 0.94 1.03
CA LEU A 268 -6.99 1.27 2.37
C LEU A 268 -6.91 0.05 3.31
N LEU A 269 -7.73 -0.98 3.08
CA LEU A 269 -7.75 -2.21 3.88
C LEU A 269 -6.73 -3.27 3.45
N LYS A 270 -5.98 -3.03 2.35
CA LYS A 270 -4.85 -3.88 1.93
C LYS A 270 -3.84 -4.04 3.07
N ARG A 271 -3.25 -5.23 3.20
CA ARG A 271 -2.14 -5.43 4.15
C ARG A 271 -0.84 -4.83 3.65
N MET A 272 -0.51 -5.03 2.37
CA MET A 272 0.71 -4.48 1.78
C MET A 272 0.35 -3.19 1.04
N GLN A 273 0.60 -2.06 1.71
CA GLN A 273 0.34 -0.76 1.13
C GLN A 273 1.46 -0.37 0.18
N ASP A 274 2.70 -0.46 0.65
CA ASP A 274 3.92 -0.24 -0.12
C ASP A 274 4.68 -1.57 -0.23
N VAL A 275 4.40 -2.33 -1.30
CA VAL A 275 4.93 -3.69 -1.51
C VAL A 275 6.46 -3.73 -1.41
N GLU A 276 7.14 -2.67 -1.86
CA GLU A 276 8.60 -2.57 -1.84
C GLU A 276 9.17 -2.42 -0.44
N LYS A 277 8.46 -1.73 0.46
CA LYS A 277 8.89 -1.55 1.85
C LYS A 277 8.38 -2.68 2.74
N ASP A 278 7.13 -3.09 2.53
CA ASP A 278 6.43 -4.03 3.39
C ASP A 278 6.94 -5.47 3.21
N LYS A 279 7.63 -5.79 2.10
CA LYS A 279 8.29 -7.09 1.92
C LYS A 279 9.45 -7.29 2.91
N ASP A 280 10.13 -6.23 3.34
CA ASP A 280 11.31 -6.30 4.21
C ASP A 280 10.92 -6.34 5.70
N THR A 281 9.71 -5.91 6.06
CA THR A 281 9.21 -5.83 7.44
C THR A 281 8.46 -7.09 7.92
N ASN A 282 8.28 -8.10 7.08
CA ASN A 282 7.53 -9.32 7.41
C ASN A 282 8.41 -10.45 8.00
N PHE A 283 9.50 -10.11 8.70
CA PHE A 283 10.39 -11.04 9.40
C PHE A 283 10.46 -10.77 10.90
#